data_AF-A0A6L2MLK3-F1
#
_entry.id   AF-A0A6L2MLK3-F1
#
_cell.length_a   1.000
_cell.length_b   1.000
_cell.length_c   1.000
_cell.angle_alpha   90.00
_cell.angle_beta   90.00
_cell.angle_gamma   90.00
#
_symmetry.space_group_name_H-M   'P 1'
#
loop_
_entity.id
_entity.type
_entity.pdbx_description
1 polymer ?
#
loop_
_entity_poly.entity_id
_entity_poly.type
_entity_poly.pdbx_seq_one_letter_code
_entity_poly.pdbx_strand_id
1 'polypeptide(L)'
;MAAPEPANIVARRVTDALIAFSGETPVPKYMKFFLVQKIAESCRFVNRMRDEAKTIRGCIGQLTAVVAELQAIEDQYEVHDSLLAATDAKRGEESKLSTLNDVIAEVLDDIETLETDVEIFDGENNGD
;
A
#
# COMPACT_ATOMS: atom_id res chain seq x y z
N MET A 1 16.12 -15.41 -38.98
CA MET A 1 15.37 -16.47 -38.27
C MET A 1 15.62 -16.26 -36.77
N ALA A 2 14.76 -15.53 -36.08
CA ALA A 2 14.85 -15.35 -34.63
C ALA A 2 14.13 -16.51 -33.94
N ALA A 3 14.76 -17.13 -32.95
CA ALA A 3 14.13 -18.17 -32.14
C ALA A 3 12.99 -17.55 -31.30
N PRO A 4 11.85 -18.25 -31.11
CA PRO A 4 10.79 -17.75 -30.27
C PRO A 4 11.27 -17.73 -28.81
N GLU A 5 11.07 -16.60 -28.13
CA GLU A 5 11.34 -16.48 -26.69
C GLU A 5 10.62 -17.58 -25.91
N PRO A 6 11.22 -18.09 -24.81
CA PRO A 6 10.56 -19.08 -23.97
C PRO A 6 9.37 -18.42 -23.26
N ALA A 7 8.20 -18.53 -23.89
CA ALA A 7 6.94 -18.13 -23.31
C ALA A 7 6.76 -18.87 -21.98
N ASN A 8 6.60 -18.12 -20.88
CA ASN A 8 6.38 -18.68 -19.56
C ASN A 8 5.12 -19.57 -19.58
N ILE A 9 5.32 -20.88 -19.64
CA ILE A 9 4.27 -21.89 -19.81
C ILE A 9 3.23 -21.81 -18.69
N VAL A 10 3.65 -21.40 -17.49
CA VAL A 10 2.77 -21.21 -16.33
C VAL A 10 1.85 -20.01 -16.56
N ALA A 11 2.39 -18.88 -17.00
CA ALA A 11 1.60 -17.69 -17.31
C ALA A 11 0.56 -18.00 -18.41
N ARG A 12 0.96 -18.72 -19.46
CA ARG A 12 0.05 -19.13 -20.54
C ARG A 12 -1.09 -20.02 -20.03
N ARG A 13 -0.80 -21.02 -19.20
CA ARG A 13 -1.83 -21.88 -18.60
C ARG A 13 -2.79 -21.12 -17.70
N VAL A 14 -2.30 -20.13 -16.95
CA VAL A 14 -3.14 -19.26 -16.11
C VAL A 14 -4.08 -18.42 -16.98
N THR A 15 -3.58 -17.83 -18.06
CA THR A 15 -4.41 -17.07 -19.01
C THR A 15 -5.46 -17.94 -19.68
N ASP A 16 -5.08 -19.13 -20.17
CA ASP A 16 -6.02 -20.06 -20.81
C ASP A 16 -7.12 -20.53 -19.83
N ALA A 17 -6.77 -20.75 -18.56
CA ALA A 17 -7.72 -21.10 -17.50
C ALA A 17 -8.66 -19.94 -17.15
N LEU A 18 -8.17 -18.69 -17.12
CA LEU A 18 -8.98 -17.48 -16.92
C LEU A 18 -9.96 -17.26 -18.08
N ILE A 19 -9.52 -17.48 -19.32
CA ILE A 19 -10.38 -17.39 -20.51
C ILE A 19 -11.48 -18.45 -20.45
N ALA A 20 -11.13 -19.70 -20.14
CA ALA A 20 -12.12 -20.76 -19.97
C ALA A 20 -13.13 -20.43 -18.86
N PHE A 21 -12.66 -19.98 -17.69
CA PHE A 21 -13.51 -19.55 -16.59
C PHE A 21 -14.44 -18.39 -16.98
N SER A 22 -13.95 -17.42 -17.75
CA SER A 22 -14.77 -16.28 -18.23
C SER A 22 -15.87 -16.69 -19.23
N GLY A 23 -15.67 -17.78 -19.97
CA GLY A 23 -16.66 -18.32 -20.92
C GLY A 23 -17.73 -19.20 -20.26
N GLU A 24 -17.43 -19.76 -19.09
CA GLU A 24 -18.28 -20.72 -18.37
C GLU A 24 -19.02 -20.09 -17.18
N THR A 25 -18.63 -18.89 -16.73
CA THR A 25 -19.26 -18.21 -15.58
C THR A 25 -20.17 -17.05 -16.00
N PRO A 26 -21.33 -16.90 -15.34
CA PRO A 26 -22.14 -15.69 -15.47
C PRO A 26 -21.31 -14.46 -15.15
N VAL A 27 -21.46 -13.39 -15.94
CA VAL A 27 -20.76 -12.11 -15.79
C VAL A 27 -20.73 -11.60 -14.33
N PRO A 28 -21.82 -11.70 -13.53
CA PRO A 28 -21.80 -11.30 -12.11
C PRO A 28 -20.79 -12.09 -11.25
N LYS A 29 -20.67 -13.41 -11.46
CA LYS A 29 -19.72 -14.26 -10.71
C LYS A 29 -18.27 -13.98 -11.08
N TYR A 30 -18.02 -13.68 -12.36
CA TYR A 30 -16.71 -13.31 -12.86
C TYR A 30 -16.25 -11.95 -12.32
N MET A 31 -17.13 -10.95 -12.31
CA MET A 31 -16.81 -9.63 -11.73
C MET A 31 -16.58 -9.69 -10.22
N LYS A 32 -17.40 -10.45 -9.49
CA LYS A 32 -17.21 -10.67 -8.05
C LYS A 32 -15.80 -11.22 -7.75
N PHE A 33 -15.33 -12.20 -8.52
CA PHE A 33 -13.99 -12.76 -8.33
C PHE A 33 -12.89 -11.70 -8.45
N PHE A 34 -12.96 -10.80 -9.43
CA PHE A 34 -11.99 -9.72 -9.58
C PHE A 34 -12.04 -8.71 -8.45
N LEU A 35 -13.24 -8.32 -8.00
CA LEU A 35 -13.38 -7.38 -6.89
C LEU A 35 -12.77 -7.95 -5.61
N VAL A 36 -13.05 -9.22 -5.30
CA VAL A 36 -12.43 -9.93 -4.16
C VAL A 36 -10.91 -9.99 -4.29
N GLN A 37 -10.37 -10.25 -5.49
CA GLN A 37 -8.92 -10.22 -5.72
C GLN A 37 -8.34 -8.82 -5.47
N LYS A 38 -8.98 -7.79 -6.00
CA LYS A 38 -8.59 -6.38 -5.79
C LYS A 38 -8.57 -6.01 -4.31
N ILE A 39 -9.61 -6.36 -3.56
CA ILE A 39 -9.68 -6.14 -2.10
C ILE A 39 -8.49 -6.81 -1.41
N ALA A 40 -8.20 -8.07 -1.74
CA ALA A 40 -7.08 -8.80 -1.14
C ALA A 40 -5.72 -8.15 -1.45
N GLU A 41 -5.54 -7.62 -2.65
CA GLU A 41 -4.32 -6.88 -3.05
C GLU A 41 -4.21 -5.53 -2.33
N SER A 42 -5.30 -4.76 -2.27
CA SER A 42 -5.36 -3.47 -1.55
C SER A 42 -5.10 -3.65 -0.05
N CYS A 43 -5.67 -4.67 0.58
CA CYS A 43 -5.39 -5.01 1.98
C CYS A 43 -3.91 -5.33 2.22
N ARG A 44 -3.27 -6.06 1.30
CA ARG A 44 -1.81 -6.32 1.38
C ARG A 44 -1.00 -5.05 1.22
N PHE A 45 -1.41 -4.15 0.32
CA PHE A 45 -0.78 -2.85 0.16
C PHE A 45 -0.86 -2.02 1.44
N VAL A 46 -2.06 -1.88 2.03
CA VAL A 46 -2.27 -1.15 3.29
C VAL A 46 -1.39 -1.71 4.41
N ASN A 47 -1.29 -3.03 4.54
CA ASN A 47 -0.44 -3.64 5.57
C ASN A 47 1.04 -3.27 5.39
N ARG A 48 1.55 -3.28 4.15
CA ARG A 48 2.92 -2.82 3.87
C ARG A 48 3.11 -1.35 4.20
N MET A 49 2.14 -0.50 3.86
CA MET A 49 2.24 0.93 4.18
C MET A 49 2.19 1.19 5.69
N ARG A 50 1.40 0.42 6.44
CA ARG A 50 1.41 0.48 7.91
C ARG A 50 2.74 0.07 8.51
N ASP A 51 3.42 -0.92 7.93
CA ASP A 51 4.77 -1.31 8.39
C ASP A 51 5.80 -0.22 8.06
N GLU A 52 5.73 0.39 6.88
CA GLU A 52 6.57 1.54 6.52
C GLU A 52 6.32 2.73 7.46
N ALA A 53 5.06 3.03 7.80
CA ALA A 53 4.71 4.07 8.75
C ALA A 53 5.32 3.83 10.14
N LYS A 54 5.45 2.57 10.59
CA LYS A 54 6.15 2.22 11.84
C LYS A 54 7.64 2.53 11.72
N THR A 55 8.27 2.19 10.61
CA THR A 55 9.68 2.50 10.35
C THR A 55 9.94 4.01 10.40
N ILE A 56 9.12 4.80 9.70
CA ILE A 56 9.23 6.28 9.69
C ILE A 56 9.05 6.85 11.11
N ARG A 57 8.08 6.35 11.89
CA ARG A 57 7.92 6.76 13.31
C ARG A 57 9.17 6.46 14.13
N GLY A 58 9.84 5.34 13.88
CA GLY A 58 11.14 5.01 14.47
C GLY A 58 12.20 6.06 14.14
N CYS A 59 12.33 6.43 12.87
CA CYS A 59 13.24 7.49 12.42
C CYS A 59 12.93 8.85 13.08
N ILE A 60 11.65 9.24 13.15
CA ILE A 60 11.22 10.47 13.83
C ILE A 60 11.61 10.45 15.31
N GLY A 61 11.45 9.29 15.98
CA GLY A 61 11.85 9.12 17.37
C GLY A 61 13.36 9.30 17.58
N GLN A 62 14.17 8.70 16.71
CA GLN A 62 15.63 8.85 16.74
C GLN A 62 16.06 10.30 16.48
N LEU A 63 15.51 10.94 15.44
CA LEU A 63 15.81 12.34 15.14
C LEU A 63 15.36 13.28 16.26
N THR A 64 14.24 12.98 16.92
CA THR A 64 13.79 13.73 18.10
C THR A 64 14.79 13.63 19.26
N ALA A 65 15.37 12.44 19.49
CA ALA A 65 16.42 12.27 20.49
C ALA A 65 17.69 13.06 20.13
N VAL A 66 18.14 12.98 18.87
CA VAL A 66 19.31 13.75 18.38
C VAL A 66 19.08 15.26 18.53
N VAL A 67 17.90 15.77 18.16
CA VAL A 67 17.55 17.19 18.36
C VAL A 67 17.63 17.57 19.84
N ALA A 68 17.10 16.74 20.74
CA ALA A 68 17.15 17.02 22.18
C ALA A 68 18.59 17.00 22.73
N GLU A 69 19.43 16.08 22.27
CA GLU A 69 20.85 16.02 22.65
C GLU A 69 21.60 17.27 22.19
N LEU A 70 21.41 17.70 20.93
CA LEU A 70 22.03 18.91 20.39
C LEU A 70 21.55 20.18 21.12
N GLN A 71 20.27 20.23 21.53
CA GLN A 71 19.73 21.32 22.33
C GLN A 71 20.32 21.38 23.76
N ALA A 72 20.81 20.25 24.29
CA ALA A 72 21.39 20.18 25.62
C ALA A 72 22.88 20.58 25.67
N ILE A 73 23.54 20.74 24.52
CA ILE A 73 24.93 21.15 24.44
C ILE A 73 25.06 22.65 24.76
N GLU A 74 26.03 23.01 25.61
CA GLU A 74 26.20 24.38 26.10
C GLU A 74 26.68 25.34 24.99
N ASP A 75 27.60 24.89 24.13
CA ASP A 75 28.04 25.66 22.96
C ASP A 75 27.06 25.50 21.79
N GLN A 76 26.09 26.39 21.75
CA GLN A 76 25.07 26.43 20.70
C GLN A 76 25.61 26.88 19.34
N TYR A 77 26.77 27.57 19.29
CA TYR A 77 27.39 27.96 18.02
C TYR A 77 28.02 26.77 17.32
N GLU A 78 28.62 25.85 18.07
CA GLU A 78 29.24 24.63 17.53
C GLU A 78 28.19 23.69 16.92
N VAL A 79 27.00 23.59 17.51
CA VAL A 79 25.97 22.62 17.11
C VAL A 79 24.89 23.19 16.19
N HIS A 80 24.92 24.48 15.89
CA HIS A 80 23.83 25.18 15.19
C HIS A 80 23.44 24.52 13.87
N ASP A 81 24.41 24.31 12.98
CA ASP A 81 24.18 23.72 11.66
C ASP A 81 23.67 22.26 11.77
N SER A 82 24.20 21.50 12.74
CA SER A 82 23.75 20.13 12.99
C SER A 82 22.32 20.08 13.52
N LEU A 83 21.96 21.00 14.41
CA LEU A 83 20.62 21.12 14.99
C LEU A 83 19.60 21.49 13.91
N LEU A 84 19.96 22.43 13.03
CA LEU A 84 19.11 22.81 11.89
C LEU A 84 18.90 21.61 10.96
N ALA A 85 19.98 20.92 10.57
CA ALA A 85 19.90 19.75 9.70
C ALA A 85 19.06 18.61 10.31
N ALA A 86 19.22 18.31 11.61
CA ALA A 86 18.44 17.30 12.29
C ALA A 86 16.94 17.67 12.38
N THR A 87 16.65 18.95 12.61
CA THR A 87 15.27 19.47 12.67
C THR A 87 14.60 19.37 11.29
N ASP A 88 15.31 19.75 10.22
CA ASP A 88 14.79 19.65 8.85
C ASP A 88 14.59 18.20 8.42
N ALA A 89 15.53 17.31 8.75
CA ALA A 89 15.38 15.88 8.51
C ALA A 89 14.15 15.31 9.24
N LYS A 90 13.97 15.66 10.52
CA LYS A 90 12.80 15.26 11.31
C LYS A 90 11.51 15.71 10.65
N ARG A 91 11.43 16.98 10.25
CA ARG A 91 10.26 17.54 9.55
C ARG A 91 9.99 16.82 8.22
N GLY A 92 11.04 16.45 7.50
CA GLY A 92 10.94 15.65 6.29
C GLY A 92 10.28 14.29 6.54
N GLU A 93 10.69 13.58 7.59
CA GLU A 93 10.08 12.30 7.98
C GLU A 93 8.64 12.46 8.48
N GLU A 94 8.32 13.52 9.23
CA GLU A 94 6.95 13.84 9.65
C GLU A 94 6.02 14.09 8.44
N SER A 95 6.51 14.83 7.44
CA SER A 95 5.80 15.07 6.19
C SER A 95 5.53 13.77 5.42
N LYS A 96 6.55 12.91 5.28
CA LYS A 96 6.39 11.58 4.65
C LYS A 96 5.36 10.74 5.39
N LEU A 97 5.40 10.71 6.72
CA LEU A 97 4.43 9.98 7.54
C LEU A 97 3.00 10.50 7.32
N SER A 98 2.82 11.82 7.21
CA SER A 98 1.51 12.42 6.92
C SER A 98 0.99 11.94 5.57
N THR A 99 1.74 12.16 4.49
CA THR A 99 1.37 11.72 3.13
C THR A 99 1.06 10.24 3.08
N LEU A 100 1.81 9.43 3.84
CA LEU A 100 1.59 7.99 3.89
C LEU A 100 0.28 7.60 4.57
N ASN A 101 -0.07 8.29 5.65
CA ASN A 101 -1.36 8.07 6.31
C ASN A 101 -2.52 8.50 5.41
N ASP A 102 -2.37 9.56 4.62
CA ASP A 102 -3.38 10.01 3.66
C ASP A 102 -3.62 8.93 2.58
N VAL A 103 -2.56 8.36 2.02
CA VAL A 103 -2.66 7.23 1.06
C VAL A 103 -3.29 6.00 1.70
N ILE A 104 -2.96 5.70 2.96
CA ILE A 104 -3.60 4.58 3.68
C ILE A 104 -5.11 4.82 3.83
N ALA A 105 -5.51 6.04 4.17
CA ALA A 105 -6.92 6.41 4.32
C ALA A 105 -7.68 6.27 2.99
N GLU A 106 -7.12 6.83 1.91
CA GLU A 106 -7.70 6.73 0.56
C GLU A 106 -7.93 5.26 0.14
N VAL A 107 -6.92 4.40 0.33
CA VAL A 107 -7.05 2.99 -0.06
C VAL A 107 -8.02 2.23 0.85
N LEU A 108 -8.19 2.62 2.10
CA LEU A 108 -9.19 2.02 2.99
C LEU A 108 -10.62 2.38 2.55
N ASP A 109 -10.85 3.64 2.15
CA ASP A 109 -12.15 4.08 1.61
C ASP A 109 -12.46 3.35 0.28
N ASP A 110 -11.45 3.15 -0.57
CA ASP A 110 -11.58 2.34 -1.80
C ASP A 110 -11.93 0.87 -1.48
N ILE A 111 -11.31 0.28 -0.44
CA ILE A 111 -11.62 -1.08 -0.01
C ILE A 111 -13.08 -1.18 0.45
N GLU A 112 -13.55 -0.24 1.27
CA GLU A 112 -14.94 -0.21 1.75
C GLU A 112 -15.94 -0.13 0.58
N THR A 113 -15.62 0.69 -0.42
CA THR A 113 -16.42 0.78 -1.65
C THR A 113 -16.46 -0.55 -2.40
N LEU A 114 -15.30 -1.19 -2.59
CA LEU A 114 -15.21 -2.50 -3.26
C LEU A 114 -15.92 -3.61 -2.48
N GLU A 115 -15.85 -3.60 -1.15
CA GLU A 115 -16.56 -4.55 -0.29
C GLU A 115 -18.07 -4.41 -0.45
N THR A 116 -18.58 -3.17 -0.48
CA THR A 116 -19.99 -2.87 -0.75
C THR A 116 -20.41 -3.39 -2.13
N ASP A 117 -19.58 -3.20 -3.17
CA ASP A 117 -19.86 -3.71 -4.51
C ASP A 117 -19.94 -5.25 -4.54
N VAL A 118 -19.08 -5.93 -3.77
CA VAL A 118 -19.11 -7.40 -3.64
C VAL A 118 -20.39 -7.90 -2.99
N GLU A 119 -20.91 -7.19 -1.98
CA GLU A 119 -22.16 -7.54 -1.30
C GLU A 119 -23.38 -7.50 -2.24
N ILE A 120 -23.41 -6.58 -3.20
CA ILE A 120 -24.47 -6.50 -4.21
C ILE A 120 -24.55 -7.80 -5.02
N PHE A 121 -23.39 -8.36 -5.40
CA PHE A 121 -23.32 -9.63 -6.13
C PHE A 121 -23.68 -10.85 -5.28
N ASP A 122 -23.66 -10.73 -3.95
CA ASP A 122 -24.15 -11.77 -3.03
C ASP A 122 -25.68 -11.77 -2.87
N GLY A 123 -26.32 -10.62 -3.06
CA GLY A 123 -27.79 -10.48 -3.04
C GLY A 123 -28.50 -11.00 -4.28
N GLU A 124 -27.87 -10.94 -5.45
CA GLU A 124 -28.47 -11.34 -6.75
C GLU A 124 -28.53 -12.86 -6.99
N ASN A 125 -27.87 -13.66 -6.16
CA ASN A 125 -27.78 -15.11 -6.34
C ASN A 125 -28.92 -15.91 -5.66
N ASN A 126 -29.98 -15.21 -5.20
CA ASN A 126 -31.15 -15.76 -4.49
C ASN A 126 -32.48 -15.69 -5.29
N GLY A 127 -32.43 -15.49 -6.61
CA GLY A 127 -33.62 -15.58 -7.48
C GLY A 127 -33.67 -16.91 -8.22
N ASP A 128 -34.61 -17.77 -7.82
CA ASP A 128 -35.11 -18.96 -8.56
C ASP A 128 -35.63 -18.59 -9.97
#